data_AF-A0AAU9C903-F1
#
_entry.id   AF-A0AAU9C903-F1
#
_cell.length_a   1.000
_cell.length_b   1.000
_cell.length_c   1.000
_cell.angle_alpha   90.00
_cell.angle_beta   90.00
_cell.angle_gamma   90.00
#
_symmetry.space_group_name_H-M   'P 1'
#
loop_
_entity.id
_entity.type
_entity.pdbx_description
1 polymer ?
#
loop_
_entity_poly.entity_id
_entity_poly.type
_entity_poly.pdbx_seq_one_letter_code
_entity_poly.pdbx_strand_id
1 'polypeptide(L)'
;MTWGQRLRQMLRGIRGERRRWRREREADLLAWRRRQLEVELDLEAERRKRQLHLEQELERMRRQFELELTLLEKKQKQELRDYERYLAAIDQLQVQLRHAFSQAPEVIVLTLHHHAKRLLDRMWEAEDLQQRLQREQEFVKFLTTVYEDTLQATAAEGTEPLLPRRALRLMLHTETDKET
;
A
#
# COMPACT_ATOMS: atom_id res chain seq x y z
N MET A 1 55.40 -37.22 -76.86
CA MET A 1 55.05 -37.16 -75.41
C MET A 1 54.36 -38.46 -75.03
N THR A 2 54.95 -39.24 -74.12
CA THR A 2 54.44 -40.57 -73.74
C THR A 2 53.18 -40.46 -72.89
N TRP A 3 52.17 -41.30 -73.14
CA TRP A 3 50.93 -41.41 -72.36
C TRP A 3 51.15 -41.43 -70.83
N GLY A 4 52.25 -42.05 -70.37
CA GLY A 4 52.64 -42.08 -68.96
C GLY A 4 53.02 -40.73 -68.32
N GLN A 5 53.28 -39.68 -69.11
CA GLN A 5 53.51 -38.32 -68.59
C GLN A 5 52.19 -37.57 -68.34
N ARG A 6 51.19 -37.75 -69.23
CA ARG A 6 49.84 -37.17 -69.07
C ARG A 6 49.12 -37.75 -67.85
N LEU A 7 49.16 -39.07 -67.66
CA LEU A 7 48.61 -39.72 -66.47
C LEU A 7 49.26 -39.23 -65.17
N ARG A 8 50.58 -39.05 -65.16
CA ARG A 8 51.31 -38.47 -64.02
C ARG A 8 50.97 -37.00 -63.76
N GLN A 9 50.61 -36.22 -64.77
CA GLN A 9 50.15 -34.84 -64.59
C GLN A 9 48.70 -34.81 -64.05
N MET A 10 47.80 -35.63 -64.59
CA MET A 10 46.43 -35.76 -64.06
C MET A 10 46.41 -36.23 -62.60
N LEU A 11 47.17 -37.29 -62.27
CA LEU A 11 47.28 -37.78 -60.88
C LEU A 11 47.86 -36.73 -59.95
N ARG A 12 48.80 -35.89 -60.42
CA ARG A 12 49.33 -34.77 -59.64
C ARG A 12 48.30 -33.66 -59.47
N GLY A 13 47.51 -33.36 -60.50
CA GLY A 13 46.37 -32.42 -60.45
C GLY A 13 45.32 -32.85 -59.43
N ILE A 14 44.82 -34.08 -59.54
CA ILE A 14 43.82 -34.66 -58.63
C ILE A 14 44.35 -34.72 -57.18
N ARG A 15 45.61 -35.12 -56.99
CA ARG A 15 46.23 -35.09 -55.65
C ARG A 15 46.40 -33.66 -55.12
N GLY A 16 46.65 -32.70 -55.98
CA GLY A 16 46.73 -31.27 -55.65
C GLY A 16 45.38 -30.71 -55.21
N GLU A 17 44.33 -30.94 -56.00
CA GLU A 17 42.94 -30.56 -55.69
C GLU A 17 42.45 -31.21 -54.40
N ARG A 18 42.71 -32.51 -54.21
CA ARG A 18 42.34 -33.20 -52.97
C ARG A 18 43.06 -32.64 -51.75
N ARG A 19 44.30 -32.16 -51.90
CA ARG A 19 45.04 -31.48 -50.81
C ARG A 19 44.49 -30.09 -50.55
N ARG A 20 44.11 -29.33 -51.60
CA ARG A 20 43.46 -28.02 -51.46
C ARG A 20 42.11 -28.14 -50.77
N TRP A 21 41.26 -29.05 -51.23
CA TRP A 21 39.95 -29.32 -50.63
C TRP A 21 40.04 -29.72 -49.15
N ARG A 22 41.03 -30.55 -48.76
CA ARG A 22 41.24 -30.87 -47.33
C ARG A 22 41.62 -29.64 -46.51
N ARG A 23 42.53 -28.80 -47.03
CA ARG A 23 42.97 -27.59 -46.34
C ARG A 23 41.84 -26.58 -46.19
N GLU A 24 41.04 -26.39 -47.25
CA GLU A 24 39.85 -25.53 -47.23
C GLU A 24 38.84 -26.05 -46.21
N ARG A 25 38.54 -27.36 -46.22
CA ARG A 25 37.61 -27.96 -45.26
C ARG A 25 38.10 -27.86 -43.82
N GLU A 26 39.39 -28.05 -43.57
CA GLU A 26 40.00 -27.87 -42.25
C GLU A 26 39.92 -26.40 -41.81
N ALA A 27 40.18 -25.45 -42.72
CA ALA A 27 40.05 -24.03 -42.45
C ALA A 27 38.59 -23.63 -42.15
N ASP A 28 37.62 -24.14 -42.91
CA ASP A 28 36.19 -23.91 -42.72
C ASP A 28 35.71 -24.47 -41.38
N LEU A 29 36.16 -25.67 -41.01
CA LEU A 29 35.84 -26.27 -39.71
C LEU A 29 36.42 -25.46 -38.54
N LEU A 30 37.65 -24.97 -38.68
CA LEU A 30 38.27 -24.12 -37.66
C LEU A 30 37.56 -22.76 -37.56
N ALA A 31 37.19 -22.16 -38.69
CA ALA A 31 36.43 -20.91 -38.72
C ALA A 31 35.04 -21.08 -38.10
N TRP A 32 34.35 -22.18 -38.42
CA TRP A 32 33.05 -22.50 -37.83
C TRP A 32 33.13 -22.68 -36.31
N ARG A 33 34.12 -23.44 -35.81
CA ARG A 33 34.34 -23.63 -34.37
C ARG A 33 34.64 -22.32 -33.64
N ARG A 34 35.45 -21.44 -34.25
CA ARG A 34 35.73 -20.11 -33.68
C ARG A 34 34.47 -19.28 -33.56
N ARG A 35 33.65 -19.22 -34.61
CA ARG A 35 32.37 -18.53 -34.59
C ARG A 35 31.40 -19.08 -33.55
N GLN A 36 31.34 -20.40 -33.39
CA GLN A 36 30.52 -21.01 -32.34
C GLN A 36 30.97 -20.55 -30.95
N LEU A 37 32.29 -20.59 -30.69
CA LEU A 37 32.84 -20.17 -29.41
C LEU A 37 32.62 -18.67 -29.14
N GLU A 38 32.77 -17.82 -30.15
CA GLU A 38 32.47 -16.38 -30.05
C GLU A 38 30.99 -16.15 -29.69
N VAL A 39 30.07 -16.84 -30.36
CA VAL A 39 28.62 -16.75 -30.08
C VAL A 39 28.29 -17.27 -28.68
N GLU A 40 28.90 -18.38 -28.26
CA GLU A 40 28.71 -18.93 -26.91
C GLU A 40 29.17 -17.93 -25.84
N LEU A 41 30.34 -17.31 -26.02
CA LEU A 41 30.85 -16.29 -25.11
C LEU A 41 29.96 -15.05 -25.07
N ASP A 42 29.47 -14.59 -26.22
CA ASP A 42 28.55 -13.44 -26.30
C ASP A 42 27.23 -13.73 -25.60
N LEU A 43 26.66 -14.93 -25.81
CA LEU A 43 25.44 -15.37 -25.14
C LEU A 43 25.63 -15.49 -23.63
N GLU A 44 26.76 -16.01 -23.16
CA GLU A 44 27.09 -16.04 -21.73
C GLU A 44 27.22 -14.63 -21.15
N ALA A 45 27.86 -13.71 -21.86
CA ALA A 45 28.00 -12.34 -21.44
C ALA A 45 26.64 -11.63 -21.36
N GLU A 46 25.76 -11.83 -22.34
CA GLU A 46 24.39 -11.32 -22.31
C GLU A 46 23.58 -11.92 -21.16
N ARG A 47 23.67 -13.24 -20.97
CA ARG A 47 22.97 -13.93 -19.87
C ARG A 47 23.39 -13.36 -18.52
N ARG A 48 24.68 -13.18 -18.29
CA ARG A 48 25.21 -12.60 -17.03
C ARG A 48 24.74 -11.16 -16.84
N LYS A 49 24.77 -10.34 -17.89
CA LYS A 49 24.24 -8.96 -17.83
C LYS A 49 22.76 -8.94 -17.47
N ARG A 50 21.95 -9.79 -18.09
CA ARG A 50 20.51 -9.90 -17.79
C ARG A 50 20.26 -10.42 -16.38
N GLN A 51 21.04 -11.39 -15.91
CA GLN A 51 20.94 -11.89 -14.53
C GLN A 51 21.22 -10.77 -13.52
N LEU A 52 22.34 -10.05 -13.69
CA LEU A 52 22.68 -8.92 -12.81
C LEU A 52 21.60 -7.82 -12.85
N HIS A 53 21.06 -7.53 -14.03
CA HIS A 53 19.99 -6.56 -14.18
C HIS A 53 18.72 -6.98 -13.43
N LEU A 54 18.29 -8.23 -13.60
CA LEU A 54 17.14 -8.79 -12.89
C LEU A 54 17.35 -8.84 -11.38
N GLU A 55 18.55 -9.19 -10.92
CA GLU A 55 18.90 -9.18 -9.50
C GLU A 55 18.78 -7.76 -8.91
N GLN A 56 19.30 -6.76 -9.62
CA GLN A 56 19.17 -5.35 -9.23
C GLN A 56 17.71 -4.88 -9.20
N GLU A 57 16.91 -5.28 -10.20
CA GLU A 57 15.49 -4.96 -10.24
C GLU A 57 14.73 -5.63 -9.10
N LEU A 58 15.01 -6.90 -8.80
CA LEU A 58 14.43 -7.62 -7.68
C LEU A 58 14.80 -6.97 -6.34
N GLU A 59 16.07 -6.59 -6.15
CA GLU A 59 16.49 -5.86 -4.96
C GLU A 59 15.78 -4.52 -4.82
N ARG A 60 15.66 -3.77 -5.92
CA ARG A 60 14.93 -2.50 -5.93
C ARG A 60 13.48 -2.70 -5.55
N MET A 61 12.80 -3.67 -6.16
CA MET A 61 11.41 -3.99 -5.85
C MET A 61 11.24 -4.41 -4.38
N ARG A 62 12.12 -5.28 -3.87
CA ARG A 62 12.10 -5.69 -2.46
C ARG A 62 12.20 -4.50 -1.51
N ARG A 63 13.16 -3.60 -1.75
CA ARG A 63 13.30 -2.38 -0.93
C ARG A 63 12.07 -1.49 -1.00
N GLN A 64 11.45 -1.36 -2.18
CA GLN A 64 10.22 -0.58 -2.32
C GLN A 64 9.07 -1.20 -1.51
N PHE A 65 8.86 -2.51 -1.63
CA PHE A 65 7.82 -3.19 -0.86
C PHE A 65 8.07 -3.17 0.65
N GLU A 66 9.31 -3.33 1.10
CA GLU A 66 9.67 -3.21 2.52
C GLU A 66 9.35 -1.81 3.03
N LEU A 67 9.70 -0.76 2.28
CA LEU A 67 9.37 0.61 2.64
C LEU A 67 7.86 0.83 2.70
N GLU A 68 7.11 0.39 1.69
CA GLU A 68 5.65 0.49 1.65
C GLU A 68 4.99 -0.21 2.84
N LEU A 69 5.44 -1.43 3.17
CA LEU A 69 4.96 -2.16 4.34
C LEU A 69 5.26 -1.40 5.63
N THR A 70 6.48 -0.91 5.83
CA THR A 70 6.81 -0.16 7.06
C THR A 70 6.01 1.13 7.18
N LEU A 71 5.71 1.80 6.07
CA LEU A 71 4.87 3.01 6.04
C LEU A 71 3.42 2.68 6.39
N LEU A 72 2.87 1.61 5.81
CA LEU A 72 1.52 1.14 6.11
C LEU A 72 1.39 0.72 7.58
N GLU A 73 2.35 -0.03 8.11
CA GLU A 73 2.38 -0.42 9.53
C GLU A 73 2.44 0.80 10.46
N LYS A 74 3.28 1.80 10.15
CA LYS A 74 3.35 3.04 10.91
C LYS A 74 2.02 3.79 10.87
N LYS A 75 1.41 3.89 9.69
CA LYS A 75 0.12 4.54 9.49
C LYS A 75 -0.97 3.87 10.31
N GLN A 76 -1.10 2.54 10.22
CA GLN A 76 -2.08 1.79 11.01
C GLN A 76 -1.86 1.92 12.52
N LYS A 77 -0.60 1.85 12.99
CA LYS A 77 -0.29 2.05 14.41
C LYS A 77 -0.66 3.45 14.88
N GLN A 78 -0.44 4.47 14.05
CA GLN A 78 -0.83 5.83 14.37
C GLN A 78 -2.35 5.98 14.41
N GLU A 79 -3.04 5.45 13.40
CA GLU A 79 -4.49 5.43 13.32
C GLU A 79 -5.10 4.76 14.57
N LEU A 80 -4.62 3.57 14.97
CA LEU A 80 -5.09 2.91 16.20
C LEU A 80 -4.88 3.77 17.44
N ARG A 81 -3.70 4.40 17.58
CA ARG A 81 -3.43 5.29 18.72
C ARG A 81 -4.36 6.49 18.75
N ASP A 82 -4.67 7.06 17.59
CA ASP A 82 -5.56 8.21 17.50
C ASP A 82 -7.00 7.79 17.85
N TYR A 83 -7.46 6.63 17.38
CA TYR A 83 -8.76 6.07 17.77
C TYR A 83 -8.87 5.81 19.28
N GLU A 84 -7.84 5.19 19.89
CA GLU A 84 -7.78 4.98 21.35
C GLU A 84 -7.85 6.30 22.13
N ARG A 85 -7.19 7.35 21.64
CA ARG A 85 -7.26 8.70 22.23
C ARG A 85 -8.66 9.29 22.14
N TYR A 86 -9.34 9.14 21.00
CA TYR A 86 -10.72 9.60 20.85
C TYR A 86 -11.66 8.85 21.80
N LEU A 87 -11.52 7.53 21.92
CA LEU A 87 -12.31 6.75 22.89
C LEU A 87 -12.08 7.23 24.32
N ALA A 88 -10.82 7.40 24.74
CA ALA A 88 -10.50 7.90 26.07
C ALA A 88 -11.09 9.30 26.31
N ALA A 89 -11.11 10.18 25.30
CA ALA A 89 -11.75 11.49 25.40
C ALA A 89 -13.28 11.40 25.54
N ILE A 90 -13.93 10.47 24.84
CA ILE A 90 -15.38 10.20 24.97
C ILE A 90 -15.71 9.64 26.37
N ASP A 91 -14.86 8.79 26.94
CA ASP A 91 -15.00 8.30 28.31
C ASP A 91 -14.85 9.44 29.33
N GLN A 92 -13.88 10.34 29.13
CA GLN A 92 -13.72 11.53 29.97
C GLN A 92 -14.93 12.46 29.89
N LEU A 93 -15.52 12.62 28.70
CA LEU A 93 -16.74 13.39 28.49
C LEU A 93 -17.92 12.81 29.27
N GLN A 94 -18.03 11.48 29.41
CA GLN A 94 -19.04 10.87 30.27
C GLN A 94 -18.88 11.30 31.74
N VAL A 95 -17.65 11.34 32.25
CA VAL A 95 -17.36 11.79 33.62
C VAL A 95 -17.71 13.27 33.79
N GLN A 96 -17.34 14.11 32.83
CA GLN A 96 -17.67 15.54 32.83
C GLN A 96 -19.18 15.77 32.80
N LEU A 97 -19.91 15.01 31.97
CA LEU A 97 -21.38 15.07 31.91
C LEU A 97 -22.03 14.70 33.24
N ARG A 98 -21.56 13.64 33.91
CA ARG A 98 -22.08 13.27 35.24
C ARG A 98 -21.87 14.37 36.27
N HIS A 99 -20.75 15.09 36.19
CA HIS A 99 -20.45 16.20 37.09
C HIS A 99 -21.30 17.44 36.78
N ALA A 100 -21.37 17.85 35.51
CA ALA A 100 -22.11 19.04 35.07
C ALA A 100 -23.64 18.86 35.21
N PHE A 101 -24.13 17.64 35.04
CA PHE A 101 -25.55 17.30 35.08
C PHE A 101 -25.86 16.30 36.20
N SER A 102 -25.45 16.62 37.43
CA SER A 102 -25.60 15.74 38.60
C SER A 102 -27.04 15.33 38.92
N GLN A 103 -28.03 16.13 38.49
CA GLN A 103 -29.47 15.84 38.67
C GLN A 103 -30.11 15.18 37.44
N ALA A 104 -29.38 15.00 36.34
CA ALA A 104 -29.92 14.33 35.16
C ALA A 104 -29.98 12.80 35.38
N PRO A 105 -31.03 12.13 34.87
CA PRO A 105 -31.08 10.67 34.85
C PRO A 105 -29.83 10.08 34.17
N GLU A 106 -29.24 9.06 34.79
CA GLU A 106 -28.02 8.42 34.29
C GLU A 106 -28.17 7.87 32.85
N VAL A 107 -29.38 7.45 32.49
CA VAL A 107 -29.72 7.01 31.13
C VAL A 107 -29.38 8.07 30.07
N ILE A 108 -29.57 9.36 30.37
CA ILE A 108 -29.29 10.45 29.43
C ILE A 108 -27.79 10.56 29.17
N VAL A 109 -26.98 10.48 30.23
CA VAL A 109 -25.52 10.54 30.14
C VAL A 109 -24.99 9.34 29.35
N LEU A 110 -25.50 8.14 29.63
CA LEU A 110 -25.15 6.93 28.89
C LEU A 110 -25.56 7.00 27.42
N THR A 111 -26.72 7.59 27.12
CA THR A 111 -27.23 7.74 25.75
C THR A 111 -26.34 8.70 24.94
N LEU A 112 -25.93 9.84 25.52
CA LEU A 112 -24.99 10.77 24.88
C LEU A 112 -23.63 10.14 24.64
N HIS A 113 -23.10 9.42 25.64
CA HIS A 113 -21.83 8.70 25.52
C HIS A 113 -21.90 7.63 24.43
N HIS A 114 -22.97 6.83 24.40
CA HIS A 114 -23.16 5.80 23.38
C HIS A 114 -23.28 6.40 21.97
N HIS A 115 -23.96 7.54 21.82
CA HIS A 115 -24.05 8.23 20.54
C HIS A 115 -22.71 8.79 20.07
N ALA A 116 -21.92 9.39 20.97
CA ALA A 116 -20.55 9.82 20.65
C ALA A 116 -19.72 8.65 20.13
N LYS A 117 -19.78 7.49 20.81
CA LYS A 117 -19.09 6.27 20.38
C LYS A 117 -19.57 5.79 19.01
N ARG A 118 -20.88 5.72 18.78
CA ARG A 118 -21.44 5.33 17.47
C ARG A 118 -21.01 6.26 16.34
N LEU A 119 -20.90 7.57 16.60
CA LEU A 119 -20.42 8.53 15.59
C LEU A 119 -18.93 8.32 15.29
N LEU A 120 -18.12 8.07 16.32
CA LEU A 120 -16.69 7.74 16.14
C LEU A 120 -16.52 6.46 15.32
N ASP A 121 -17.27 5.40 15.66
CA ASP A 121 -17.21 4.11 14.95
C ASP A 121 -17.61 4.29 13.47
N ARG A 122 -18.70 5.00 13.20
CA ARG A 122 -19.15 5.31 11.81
C ARG A 122 -18.14 6.13 11.03
N MET A 123 -17.43 7.06 11.67
CA MET A 123 -16.37 7.82 11.03
C MET A 123 -15.18 6.92 10.70
N TRP A 124 -14.86 5.96 11.57
CA TRP A 124 -13.70 5.08 11.42
C TRP A 124 -13.93 3.93 10.42
N GLU A 125 -15.16 3.42 10.34
CA GLU A 125 -15.58 2.36 9.42
C GLU A 125 -15.82 2.86 7.97
N ALA A 126 -15.88 4.17 7.74
CA ALA A 126 -16.11 4.73 6.42
C ALA A 126 -14.91 4.50 5.48
N GLU A 127 -15.13 3.73 4.41
CA GLU A 127 -14.12 3.44 3.38
C GLU A 127 -13.86 4.63 2.43
N ASP A 128 -14.87 5.45 2.19
CA ASP A 128 -14.80 6.63 1.33
C ASP A 128 -14.36 7.87 2.12
N LEU A 129 -13.32 8.56 1.61
CA LEU A 129 -12.80 9.79 2.20
C LEU A 129 -13.88 10.87 2.35
N GLN A 130 -14.76 11.01 1.36
CA GLN A 130 -15.79 12.06 1.40
C GLN A 130 -16.82 11.75 2.50
N GLN A 131 -17.20 10.49 2.66
CA GLN A 131 -18.09 10.05 3.74
C GLN A 131 -17.40 10.19 5.10
N ARG A 132 -16.12 9.82 5.21
CA ARG A 132 -15.35 9.95 6.45
C ARG A 132 -15.29 11.41 6.92
N LEU A 133 -15.03 12.35 6.02
CA LEU A 133 -15.03 13.79 6.33
C LEU A 133 -16.40 14.29 6.79
N GLN A 134 -17.49 13.84 6.15
CA GLN A 134 -18.85 14.20 6.59
C GLN A 134 -19.14 13.65 7.99
N ARG A 135 -18.77 12.39 8.27
CA ARG A 135 -18.93 11.77 9.59
C ARG A 135 -18.07 12.44 10.66
N GLU A 136 -16.87 12.88 10.30
CA GLU A 136 -16.00 13.66 11.18
C GLU A 136 -16.66 14.99 11.56
N GLN A 137 -17.25 15.71 10.58
CA GLN A 137 -17.98 16.94 10.86
C GLN A 137 -19.20 16.71 11.77
N GLU A 138 -19.95 15.62 11.56
CA GLU A 138 -21.05 15.22 12.45
C GLU A 138 -20.56 14.98 13.88
N PHE A 139 -19.46 14.22 14.03
CA PHE A 139 -18.86 13.91 15.32
C PHE A 139 -18.35 15.16 16.06
N VAL A 140 -17.60 16.03 15.38
CA VAL A 140 -17.08 17.29 15.94
C VAL A 140 -18.22 18.23 16.33
N LYS A 141 -19.26 18.34 15.50
CA LYS A 141 -20.44 19.14 15.80
C LYS A 141 -21.15 18.63 17.05
N PHE A 142 -21.31 17.32 17.18
CA PHE A 142 -21.92 16.72 18.36
C PHE A 142 -21.09 17.00 19.62
N LEU A 143 -19.79 16.72 19.60
CA LEU A 143 -18.91 16.97 20.75
C LEU A 143 -18.89 18.45 21.18
N THR A 144 -18.81 19.36 20.22
CA THR A 144 -18.84 20.81 20.50
C THR A 144 -20.17 21.20 21.16
N THR A 145 -21.28 20.65 20.69
CA THR A 145 -22.60 20.95 21.27
C THR A 145 -22.75 20.40 22.68
N VAL A 146 -22.22 19.19 22.93
CA VAL A 146 -22.18 18.63 24.29
C VAL A 146 -21.32 19.49 25.21
N TYR A 147 -20.16 19.93 24.73
CA TYR A 147 -19.27 20.80 25.48
C TYR A 147 -19.93 22.15 25.83
N GLU A 148 -20.60 22.79 24.86
CA GLU A 148 -21.38 24.01 25.11
C GLU A 148 -22.49 23.80 26.15
N ASP A 149 -23.24 22.70 26.06
CA ASP A 149 -24.27 22.35 27.03
C ASP A 149 -23.66 22.14 28.43
N THR A 150 -22.49 21.50 28.54
CA THR A 150 -21.80 21.34 29.84
C THR A 150 -21.30 22.66 30.41
N LEU A 151 -20.74 23.55 29.59
CA LEU A 151 -20.30 24.88 30.02
C LEU A 151 -21.48 25.69 30.55
N GLN A 152 -22.59 25.70 29.82
CA GLN A 152 -23.80 26.40 30.23
C GLN A 152 -24.36 25.85 31.56
N ALA A 153 -24.32 24.53 31.75
CA ALA A 153 -24.75 23.90 32.99
C ALA A 153 -23.87 24.28 34.20
N THR A 154 -22.55 24.37 34.00
CA THR A 154 -21.63 24.79 35.06
C THR A 154 -21.69 26.29 35.38
N ALA A 155 -22.06 27.14 34.41
CA ALA A 155 -22.15 28.58 34.58
C ALA A 155 -23.49 29.05 35.20
N ALA A 156 -24.54 28.25 35.06
CA ALA A 156 -25.86 28.54 35.61
C ALA A 156 -25.96 28.09 37.07
N GLU A 157 -25.40 28.88 37.99
CA GLU A 157 -25.64 28.72 39.43
C GLU A 157 -27.09 29.09 39.77
N GLY A 158 -28.04 28.16 39.57
CA GLY A 158 -29.36 28.28 40.21
C GLY A 158 -30.57 27.73 39.44
N THR A 159 -31.26 26.82 40.11
CA THR A 159 -32.73 26.62 40.18
C THR A 159 -33.47 25.69 39.20
N GLU A 160 -32.89 25.19 38.10
CA GLU A 160 -33.54 24.12 37.32
C GLU A 160 -32.56 22.99 36.94
N PRO A 161 -33.01 21.72 36.92
CA PRO A 161 -32.22 20.62 36.37
C PRO A 161 -32.00 20.89 34.88
N LEU A 162 -30.84 21.42 34.55
CA LEU A 162 -30.42 21.67 33.19
C LEU A 162 -30.20 20.31 32.54
N LEU A 163 -31.02 19.98 31.54
CA LEU A 163 -30.74 18.85 30.66
C LEU A 163 -29.90 19.35 29.48
N PRO A 164 -29.03 18.52 28.90
CA PRO A 164 -28.28 18.84 27.68
C PRO A 164 -29.22 18.85 26.45
N ARG A 165 -30.07 19.88 26.36
CA ARG A 165 -31.18 19.98 25.42
C ARG A 165 -30.69 20.12 23.97
N ARG A 166 -29.56 20.79 23.72
CA ARG A 166 -29.03 20.97 22.37
C ARG A 166 -28.44 19.67 21.85
N ALA A 167 -27.67 18.97 22.67
CA ALA A 167 -27.09 17.68 22.32
C ALA A 167 -28.19 16.63 22.07
N LEU A 168 -29.21 16.56 22.93
CA LEU A 168 -30.35 15.66 22.74
C LEU A 168 -31.14 15.97 21.47
N ARG A 169 -31.34 17.25 21.15
CA ARG A 169 -32.02 17.66 19.91
C ARG A 169 -31.23 17.26 18.66
N LEU A 170 -29.91 17.41 18.67
CA LEU A 170 -29.06 16.97 17.56
C LEU A 170 -29.17 15.46 17.32
N MET A 171 -29.12 14.66 18.39
CA MET A 171 -29.28 13.20 18.26
C MET A 171 -30.58 12.83 17.57
N LEU A 172 -31.70 13.41 18.03
CA LEU A 172 -33.03 13.15 17.48
C LEU A 172 -33.14 13.54 16.00
N HIS A 173 -32.54 14.65 15.58
CA HIS A 173 -32.53 15.04 14.17
C HIS A 173 -31.63 14.15 13.29
N THR A 174 -30.51 13.65 13.82
CA THR A 174 -29.62 12.75 13.06
C THR A 174 -30.18 11.35 12.84
N GLU A 175 -31.17 10.93 13.65
CA GLU A 175 -31.84 9.63 13.49
C GLU A 175 -33.07 9.72 12.57
N THR A 176 -33.77 10.86 12.51
CA THR A 176 -34.93 11.06 11.62
C THR A 176 -34.55 11.13 10.13
N ASP A 177 -33.35 11.61 9.80
CA ASP A 177 -32.88 11.69 8.40
C ASP A 177 -32.51 10.32 7.79
N LYS A 178 -32.65 9.22 8.56
CA LYS A 178 -32.37 7.85 8.09
C LYS A 178 -33.61 7.03 7.75
N GLU A 179 -34.81 7.53 8.04
CA GLU A 179 -36.09 6.84 7.77
C GLU A 179 -36.84 7.37 6.53
N THR A 180 -36.23 8.28 5.76
CA THR A 180 -36.69 8.75 4.45
C THR A 180 -35.69 8.42 3.36
#